data_AF-A0A2W6ANJ3-F1
#
_entry.id   AF-A0A2W6ANJ3-F1
#
_cell.length_a   1.000
_cell.length_b   1.000
_cell.length_c   1.000
_cell.angle_alpha   90.00
_cell.angle_beta   90.00
_cell.angle_gamma   90.00
#
_symmetry.space_group_name_H-M   'P 1'
#
loop_
_entity.id
_entity.type
_entity.pdbx_description
1 polymer ?
#
loop_
_entity_poly.entity_id
_entity_poly.type
_entity_poly.pdbx_seq_one_letter_code
_entity_poly.pdbx_strand_id
1 'polypeptide(L)'
;MALRYEGFTVQTATSGRDAVSAVAAFAPALVILDIMLPDIDGIEVLRRLVAQGRKVPIIFLTAKDATEDKVHGLTVGGDDYVTKPFS
;
A
#
# COMPACT_ATOMS: atom_id res chain seq x y z
N MET A 1 4.15 -13.67 7.19
CA MET A 1 3.61 -14.50 8.30
C MET A 1 3.64 -13.77 9.64
N ALA A 2 4.60 -12.87 9.90
CA ALA A 2 4.68 -12.07 11.13
C ALA A 2 3.35 -11.43 11.55
N LEU A 3 2.66 -10.69 10.68
CA LEU A 3 1.38 -10.05 11.03
C LEU A 3 0.29 -11.04 11.48
N ARG A 4 0.18 -12.22 10.85
CA ARG A 4 -0.77 -13.24 11.31
C ARG A 4 -0.38 -13.82 12.67
N TYR A 5 0.93 -13.95 12.91
CA TYR A 5 1.45 -14.44 14.19
C TYR A 5 1.18 -13.45 15.34
N GLU A 6 1.27 -12.16 15.06
CA GLU A 6 0.88 -11.07 15.97
C GLU A 6 -0.66 -10.93 16.14
N GLY A 7 -1.45 -11.86 15.59
CA GLY A 7 -2.90 -11.91 15.78
C GLY A 7 -3.73 -11.06 14.80
N PHE A 8 -3.10 -10.45 13.79
CA PHE A 8 -3.85 -9.69 12.78
C PHE A 8 -4.55 -10.62 11.77
N THR A 9 -5.78 -10.27 11.41
CA THR A 9 -6.44 -10.82 10.22
C THR A 9 -5.82 -10.19 8.98
N VAL A 10 -5.18 -11.01 8.14
CA VAL A 10 -4.47 -10.54 6.95
C VAL A 10 -5.12 -11.08 5.69
N GLN A 11 -5.19 -10.26 4.65
CA GLN A 11 -5.47 -10.67 3.27
C GLN A 11 -4.35 -10.15 2.37
N THR A 12 -3.98 -10.94 1.36
CA THR A 12 -2.92 -10.59 0.41
C THR A 12 -3.50 -10.38 -0.97
N ALA A 13 -2.94 -9.42 -1.71
CA ALA A 13 -3.20 -9.19 -3.13
C ALA A 13 -1.87 -9.20 -3.88
N THR A 14 -1.88 -9.73 -5.11
CA THR A 14 -0.68 -9.90 -5.94
C THR A 14 -0.55 -8.88 -7.06
N SER A 15 -1.57 -8.04 -7.25
CA SER A 15 -1.61 -6.97 -8.24
C SER A 15 -2.30 -5.74 -7.67
N GLY A 16 -2.12 -4.58 -8.29
CA GLY A 16 -2.78 -3.34 -7.86
C GLY A 16 -4.29 -3.40 -8.06
N ARG A 17 -4.76 -4.03 -9.15
CA ARG A 17 -6.20 -4.26 -9.35
C ARG A 17 -6.81 -5.16 -8.28
N ASP A 18 -6.13 -6.26 -7.94
CA ASP A 18 -6.58 -7.13 -6.85
C ASP A 18 -6.57 -6.41 -5.51
N ALA A 19 -5.58 -5.54 -5.27
CA ALA A 19 -5.50 -4.74 -4.05
C ALA A 19 -6.70 -3.80 -3.91
N VAL A 20 -7.11 -3.10 -4.97
CA VAL A 20 -8.31 -2.24 -4.96
C VAL A 20 -9.57 -3.05 -4.63
N SER A 21 -9.75 -4.20 -5.28
CA SER A 21 -10.88 -5.09 -5.01
C SER A 21 -10.85 -5.65 -3.58
N ALA A 22 -9.68 -6.04 -3.09
CA ALA A 22 -9.48 -6.59 -1.76
C ALA A 22 -9.81 -5.55 -0.67
N VAL A 23 -9.38 -4.29 -0.83
CA VAL A 23 -9.70 -3.23 0.13
C VAL A 23 -11.21 -2.97 0.21
N ALA A 24 -11.90 -3.01 -0.93
CA ALA A 24 -13.36 -2.82 -0.96
C ALA A 24 -14.11 -3.95 -0.25
N ALA A 25 -13.64 -5.20 -0.35
CA ALA A 25 -14.30 -6.38 0.22
C ALA A 25 -13.90 -6.64 1.68
N PHE A 26 -12.61 -6.54 1.99
CA PHE A 26 -12.04 -6.85 3.31
C PHE A 26 -12.13 -5.67 4.29
N ALA A 27 -12.24 -4.43 3.78
CA ALA A 27 -12.27 -3.20 4.57
C ALA A 27 -11.17 -3.14 5.66
N PRO A 28 -9.88 -3.28 5.28
CA PRO A 28 -8.78 -3.31 6.24
C PRO A 28 -8.63 -1.98 6.99
N ALA A 29 -8.09 -2.05 8.20
CA ALA A 29 -7.68 -0.88 8.96
C ALA A 29 -6.34 -0.27 8.51
N LEU A 30 -5.53 -1.04 7.76
CA LEU A 30 -4.21 -0.65 7.27
C LEU A 30 -3.90 -1.43 5.99
N VAL A 31 -3.26 -0.76 5.02
CA VAL A 31 -2.70 -1.41 3.82
C VAL A 31 -1.20 -1.26 3.81
N ILE A 32 -0.48 -2.36 3.61
CA ILE A 32 0.95 -2.34 3.26
C ILE A 32 1.03 -2.53 1.74
N LEU A 33 1.58 -1.55 1.02
CA LEU A 33 1.49 -1.47 -0.43
C LEU A 33 2.85 -1.28 -1.08
N ASP A 34 3.21 -2.19 -1.99
CA ASP A 34 4.37 -1.99 -2.85
C ASP A 34 4.12 -0.88 -3.88
N ILE A 35 5.10 -0.01 -4.11
CA ILE A 35 5.05 0.96 -5.22
C ILE A 35 5.18 0.23 -6.56
N MET A 36 6.05 -0.79 -6.63
CA MET A 36 6.29 -1.52 -7.86
C MET A 36 5.45 -2.79 -7.91
N LEU A 37 4.26 -2.67 -8.48
CA LEU A 37 3.34 -3.77 -8.75
C LEU A 37 3.39 -4.17 -10.23
N PRO A 38 2.97 -5.40 -10.57
CA PRO A 38 3.11 -5.93 -11.94
C PRO A 38 2.20 -5.26 -12.97
N ASP A 39 1.15 -4.54 -12.57
CA ASP A 39 0.12 -4.02 -13.49
C ASP A 39 -0.14 -2.52 -13.42
N ILE A 40 -0.20 -1.93 -12.22
CA ILE A 40 -0.33 -0.47 -12.02
C ILE A 40 0.58 -0.05 -10.87
N ASP A 41 1.06 1.19 -10.86
CA ASP A 41 1.87 1.73 -9.77
C ASP A 41 1.07 1.74 -8.44
N GLY A 42 1.72 1.50 -7.30
CA GLY A 42 1.10 1.62 -5.97
C GLY A 42 0.46 3.00 -5.72
N ILE A 43 0.98 4.05 -6.35
CA ILE A 43 0.37 5.38 -6.25
C ILE A 43 -0.97 5.44 -7.00
N GLU A 44 -1.08 4.73 -8.11
CA GLU A 44 -2.34 4.61 -8.85
C GLU A 44 -3.37 3.80 -8.04
N VAL A 45 -2.94 2.80 -7.26
CA VAL A 45 -3.82 2.10 -6.31
C VAL A 45 -4.38 3.07 -5.26
N LEU A 46 -3.53 3.87 -4.61
CA LEU A 46 -3.97 4.89 -3.65
C LEU A 46 -4.99 5.85 -4.28
N ARG A 47 -4.70 6.38 -5.47
CA ARG A 47 -5.61 7.30 -6.19
C ARG A 47 -6.98 6.66 -6.43
N ARG A 48 -7.03 5.39 -6.83
CA ARG A 48 -8.30 4.67 -7.05
C ARG A 48 -9.08 4.45 -5.76
N LEU A 49 -8.39 4.10 -4.68
CA LEU A 49 -9.03 3.94 -3.37
C LEU A 49 -9.64 5.26 -2.88
N VAL A 50 -8.90 6.36 -2.98
CA VAL A 50 -9.39 7.70 -2.64
C VAL A 50 -10.57 8.10 -3.53
N ALA A 51 -10.51 7.86 -4.84
CA ALA A 51 -11.59 8.16 -5.78
C ALA A 51 -12.87 7.35 -5.48
N GLN A 52 -12.73 6.14 -4.92
CA GLN A 52 -13.84 5.31 -4.43
C GLN A 52 -14.33 5.70 -3.02
N GLY A 53 -13.80 6.79 -2.44
CA GLY A 53 -14.15 7.25 -1.10
C GLY A 53 -13.56 6.39 0.03
N ARG A 54 -12.58 5.54 -0.27
CA ARG A 54 -11.90 4.71 0.74
C ARG A 54 -10.76 5.51 1.37
N LYS A 55 -10.86 5.74 2.68
CA LYS A 55 -9.84 6.43 3.49
C LYS A 55 -9.15 5.44 4.42
N VAL A 56 -8.43 4.49 3.83
CA VAL A 56 -7.62 3.53 4.59
C VAL A 56 -6.18 4.04 4.66
N PRO A 57 -5.52 4.04 5.83
CA PRO A 57 -4.10 4.36 5.94
C PRO A 57 -3.25 3.39 5.11
N ILE A 58 -2.26 3.93 4.39
CA ILE A 58 -1.35 3.14 3.57
C ILE A 58 0.10 3.34 4.03
N ILE A 59 0.81 2.23 4.20
CA ILE A 59 2.26 2.21 4.36
C ILE A 59 2.87 1.71 3.05
N PHE A 60 3.63 2.56 2.39
CA PHE A 60 4.30 2.20 1.14
C PHE A 60 5.58 1.41 1.40
N LEU A 61 5.77 0.32 0.65
CA LEU A 61 7.04 -0.38 0.58
C LEU A 61 7.82 0.10 -0.63
N THR A 62 9.06 0.48 -0.40
CA THR A 62 9.82 1.17 -1.44
C THR A 62 11.28 0.73 -1.49
N ALA A 63 11.88 0.65 -2.69
CA ALA A 63 13.32 0.43 -2.80
C ALA A 63 14.09 1.70 -2.41
N LYS A 64 15.36 1.61 -2.01
CA LYS A 64 16.14 2.79 -1.62
C LYS A 64 16.34 3.80 -2.78
N ASP A 65 16.50 3.29 -4.00
CA ASP A 65 16.99 4.09 -5.13
C ASP A 65 15.89 4.57 -6.10
N ALA A 66 14.65 4.12 -5.94
CA ALA A 66 13.56 4.38 -6.90
C ALA A 66 12.62 5.54 -6.48
N THR A 67 12.96 6.26 -5.40
CA THR A 67 11.94 6.59 -4.40
C THR A 67 11.99 7.99 -3.84
N GLU A 68 13.17 8.58 -3.63
CA GLU A 68 13.23 9.89 -2.97
C GLU A 68 12.39 10.94 -3.69
N ASP A 69 12.44 10.98 -5.02
CA ASP A 69 11.69 11.93 -5.85
C ASP A 69 10.19 11.63 -5.94
N LYS A 70 9.80 10.35 -6.02
CA LYS A 70 8.38 9.96 -6.17
C LYS A 70 7.62 10.01 -4.83
N VAL A 71 8.31 9.74 -3.72
CA VAL A 71 7.69 9.68 -2.38
C VAL A 71 7.62 11.06 -1.71
N HIS A 72 8.57 11.97 -1.97
CA HIS A 72 8.45 13.36 -1.48
C HIS A 72 7.15 14.03 -1.94
N GLY A 73 6.68 13.72 -3.16
CA GLY A 73 5.40 14.21 -3.69
C GLY A 73 4.14 13.64 -3.01
N LEU A 74 4.26 12.59 -2.18
CA LEU A 74 3.16 11.94 -1.47
C LEU A 74 2.96 12.44 -0.04
N THR A 75 3.88 13.27 0.46
CA THR A 75 3.89 13.79 1.84
C THR A 75 2.80 14.84 2.12
N VAL A 76 1.63 14.69 1.49
CA VAL A 76 0.43 15.50 1.72
C VAL A 76 -0.56 14.66 2.54
N GLY A 77 -0.19 14.37 3.80
CA GLY A 77 -1.17 14.29 4.89
C GLY A 77 -1.64 12.92 5.39
N GLY A 78 -0.96 11.79 5.13
CA GLY A 78 -1.40 10.54 5.79
C GLY A 78 -0.66 9.23 5.52
N ASP A 79 0.26 9.17 4.55
CA ASP A 79 0.89 7.91 4.16
C ASP A 79 2.37 7.85 4.58
N ASP A 80 2.75 6.75 5.22
CA ASP A 80 4.11 6.47 5.71
C ASP A 80 4.83 5.52 4.76
N TYR A 81 6.16 5.40 4.84
CA TYR A 81 6.93 4.50 3.98
C TYR A 81 7.99 3.71 4.73
N VAL A 82 8.25 2.49 4.23
CA VAL A 82 9.29 1.57 4.71
C VAL A 82 10.19 1.20 3.55
N THR A 83 11.49 1.43 3.71
CA THR A 83 12.50 1.07 2.70
C THR A 83 12.79 -0.44 2.75
N LYS A 84 12.81 -1.09 1.58
CA LYS A 84 13.25 -2.47 1.39
C LYS A 84 14.79 -2.53 1.29
N PRO A 85 15.45 -3.57 1.86
CA PRO A 85 14.87 -4.63 2.69
C PRO A 85 14.59 -4.14 4.12
N PHE A 86 13.55 -4.68 4.75
CA PHE A 86 13.23 -4.49 6.16
C PHE A 86 13.36 -5.83 6.89
N SER A 87 13.78 -5.80 8.16
CA SER A 87 13.97 -6.98 9.03
C SER A 87 12.72 -7.31 9.82
#